data_AF-A0A6T9Y7E0-F1
#
_entry.id   AF-A0A6T9Y7E0-F1
#
_cell.length_a   1.000
_cell.length_b   1.000
_cell.length_c   1.000
_cell.angle_alpha   90.00
_cell.angle_beta   90.00
_cell.angle_gamma   90.00
#
_symmetry.space_group_name_H-M   'P 1'
#
loop_
_entity.id
_entity.type
_entity.pdbx_description
1 polymer ?
#
loop_
_entity_poly.entity_id
_entity_poly.type
_entity_poly.pdbx_seq_one_letter_code
_entity_poly.pdbx_strand_id
1 'polypeptide(L)'
;MPDSGESNWLRNMFRKHRKAFSYLEHLIVLHALLKPGWKLADVVSFVARLHLKTKTSTNVVQEMGQTRLEDYRSRWLDALEKQGTKLARLNGYGDLYASLYRYDRNWLIEINQGHRIPLPRHQPKVSWRKRDVDTVKALIALRNEGECSLDAPRFSKNWYLNQLKHRAAIEKHLELLPLCSLFFDRYCESIFEYQVRRISRVVVKAVLAGDVLKRWQVLKLSGLSEERLTEEAKNFLKELLGI
;
A
#
# COMPACT_ATOMS: atom_id res chain seq x y z
N MET A 1 16.38 -26.69 -12.34
CA MET A 1 14.95 -26.93 -12.07
C MET A 1 14.46 -25.78 -11.21
N PRO A 2 13.67 -24.83 -11.73
CA PRO A 2 13.20 -23.69 -10.95
C PRO A 2 12.02 -24.09 -10.05
N ASP A 3 11.96 -23.47 -8.88
CA ASP A 3 11.02 -23.69 -7.77
C ASP A 3 9.54 -23.63 -8.18
N SER A 4 8.79 -24.66 -7.79
CA SER A 4 7.36 -24.85 -8.07
C SER A 4 6.45 -24.09 -7.11
N GLY A 5 6.72 -22.80 -6.92
CA GLY A 5 5.84 -21.85 -6.23
C GLY A 5 4.89 -21.09 -7.17
N GLU A 6 5.03 -21.25 -8.48
CA GLU A 6 4.13 -20.61 -9.44
C GLU A 6 2.78 -21.31 -9.46
N SER A 7 1.75 -20.62 -8.95
CA SER A 7 0.37 -21.06 -9.10
C SER A 7 -0.02 -20.99 -10.58
N ASN A 8 0.19 -22.09 -11.31
CA ASN A 8 -0.21 -22.19 -12.71
C ASN A 8 -1.73 -22.03 -12.82
N TRP A 9 -2.17 -20.85 -13.26
CA TRP A 9 -3.58 -20.47 -13.34
C TRP A 9 -4.37 -21.42 -14.24
N LEU A 10 -3.76 -21.88 -15.33
CA LEU A 10 -4.37 -22.81 -16.29
C LEU A 10 -4.72 -24.13 -15.60
N ARG A 11 -3.78 -24.70 -14.84
CA ARG A 11 -4.03 -25.93 -14.07
C ARG A 11 -5.08 -25.74 -12.97
N ASN A 12 -5.14 -24.54 -12.37
CA ASN A 12 -6.12 -24.23 -11.32
C ASN A 12 -7.53 -24.01 -11.88
N MET A 13 -7.66 -23.54 -13.12
CA MET A 13 -8.95 -23.29 -13.77
C MET A 13 -9.75 -24.57 -14.02
N PHE A 14 -9.08 -25.69 -14.26
CA PHE A 14 -9.74 -27.01 -14.42
C PHE A 14 -9.90 -27.80 -13.12
N ARG A 15 -9.47 -27.26 -11.97
CA ARG A 15 -9.68 -27.86 -10.64
C ARG A 15 -10.92 -27.28 -9.96
N LYS A 16 -11.21 -27.70 -8.72
CA LYS A 16 -12.27 -27.10 -7.90
C LYS A 16 -12.07 -25.58 -7.85
N HIS A 17 -13.02 -24.82 -8.43
CA HIS A 17 -12.98 -23.36 -8.43
C HIS A 17 -12.99 -22.83 -7.00
N ARG A 18 -11.85 -22.28 -6.57
CA ARG A 18 -11.67 -21.60 -5.27
C ARG A 18 -11.28 -20.12 -5.44
N LYS A 19 -11.08 -19.66 -6.68
CA LYS A 19 -10.69 -18.30 -7.06
C LYS A 19 -11.44 -17.89 -8.33
N ALA A 20 -11.63 -16.59 -8.51
CA ALA A 20 -12.11 -16.02 -9.77
C ALA A 20 -10.96 -15.99 -10.80
N PHE A 21 -11.29 -16.27 -12.05
CA PHE A 21 -10.38 -16.13 -13.19
C PHE A 21 -10.92 -15.03 -14.11
N SER A 22 -10.02 -14.28 -14.73
CA SER A 22 -10.33 -13.22 -15.68
C SER A 22 -11.00 -13.76 -16.94
N TYR A 23 -11.76 -12.93 -17.65
CA TYR A 23 -12.37 -13.31 -18.91
C TYR A 23 -11.33 -13.70 -19.97
N LEU A 24 -10.13 -13.10 -19.94
CA LEU A 24 -9.04 -13.42 -20.87
C LEU A 24 -8.53 -14.85 -20.68
N GLU A 25 -8.34 -15.29 -19.45
CA GLU A 25 -7.94 -16.67 -19.13
C GLU A 25 -8.95 -17.69 -19.69
N HIS A 26 -10.25 -17.39 -19.59
CA HIS A 26 -11.30 -18.22 -20.17
C HIS A 26 -11.26 -18.19 -21.70
N LEU A 27 -11.06 -17.03 -22.33
CA LEU A 27 -10.98 -16.92 -23.79
C LEU A 27 -9.78 -17.68 -24.37
N ILE A 28 -8.64 -17.66 -23.69
CA ILE A 28 -7.44 -18.41 -24.09
C ILE A 28 -7.73 -19.91 -24.07
N VAL A 29 -8.38 -20.40 -23.01
CA VAL A 29 -8.76 -21.81 -22.91
C VAL A 29 -9.77 -22.20 -23.98
N LEU A 30 -10.80 -21.38 -24.21
CA LEU A 30 -11.77 -21.62 -25.27
C LEU A 30 -11.09 -21.65 -26.64
N HIS A 31 -10.15 -20.73 -26.89
CA HIS A 31 -9.41 -20.69 -28.13
C HIS A 31 -8.52 -21.92 -28.36
N ALA A 32 -7.92 -22.46 -27.30
CA ALA A 32 -7.11 -23.66 -27.37
C ALA A 32 -7.94 -24.95 -27.57
N LEU A 33 -9.17 -25.00 -27.05
CA LEU A 33 -10.01 -26.21 -27.06
C LEU A 33 -11.01 -26.26 -28.21
N LEU A 34 -11.40 -25.12 -28.77
CA LEU A 34 -12.38 -25.05 -29.85
C LEU A 34 -11.70 -25.04 -31.22
N LYS A 35 -12.42 -25.51 -32.24
CA LYS A 35 -11.92 -25.53 -33.61
C LYS A 35 -11.66 -24.09 -34.11
N PRO A 36 -10.67 -23.90 -35.01
CA PRO A 36 -10.41 -22.61 -35.65
C PRO A 36 -11.70 -22.03 -36.26
N GLY A 37 -11.92 -20.73 -36.07
CA GLY A 37 -13.11 -20.03 -36.55
C GLY A 37 -14.30 -19.99 -35.58
N TRP A 38 -14.14 -20.44 -34.34
CA TRP A 38 -15.17 -20.29 -33.30
C TRP A 38 -15.45 -18.82 -32.99
N LYS A 39 -16.71 -18.51 -32.64
CA LYS A 39 -17.12 -17.19 -32.15
C LYS A 39 -17.68 -17.31 -30.74
N LEU A 40 -17.34 -16.35 -29.89
CA LEU A 40 -17.84 -16.29 -28.50
C LEU A 40 -19.37 -16.25 -28.44
N ALA A 41 -20.00 -15.54 -29.38
CA ALA A 41 -21.47 -15.46 -29.47
C ALA A 41 -22.14 -16.83 -29.62
N ASP A 42 -21.52 -17.74 -30.38
CA ASP A 42 -22.05 -19.09 -30.60
C ASP A 42 -21.96 -19.93 -29.32
N VAL A 43 -20.85 -19.80 -28.58
CA VAL A 43 -20.64 -20.47 -27.28
C VAL A 43 -21.65 -19.97 -26.26
N VAL A 44 -21.84 -18.65 -26.15
CA VAL A 44 -22.81 -18.05 -25.23
C VAL A 44 -24.23 -18.49 -25.58
N SER A 45 -24.60 -18.49 -26.86
CA SER A 45 -25.91 -18.94 -27.34
C SER A 45 -26.14 -20.44 -27.11
N PHE A 46 -25.09 -21.25 -27.18
CA PHE A 46 -25.14 -22.67 -26.84
C PHE A 46 -25.36 -22.87 -25.33
N VAL A 47 -24.57 -22.20 -24.49
CA VAL A 47 -24.69 -22.29 -23.02
C VAL A 47 -26.03 -21.79 -22.54
N ALA A 48 -26.56 -20.70 -23.11
CA ALA A 48 -27.88 -20.17 -22.78
C ALA A 48 -29.03 -21.18 -23.04
N ARG A 49 -28.84 -22.10 -23.99
CA ARG A 49 -29.82 -23.17 -24.30
C ARG A 49 -29.69 -24.40 -23.40
N LEU A 50 -28.60 -24.52 -22.63
CA LEU A 50 -28.41 -25.61 -21.67
C LEU A 50 -29.31 -25.36 -20.46
N HIS A 51 -30.42 -26.09 -20.40
CA HIS A 51 -31.26 -26.12 -19.22
C HIS A 51 -30.59 -27.02 -18.18
N LEU A 52 -29.78 -26.44 -17.30
CA LEU A 52 -29.26 -27.16 -16.15
C LEU A 52 -30.46 -27.59 -15.30
N LYS A 53 -30.66 -28.91 -15.13
CA LYS A 53 -31.49 -29.41 -14.04
C LYS A 53 -30.93 -28.80 -12.77
N THR A 54 -31.66 -27.84 -12.20
CA THR A 54 -31.40 -27.36 -10.85
C THR A 54 -31.27 -28.60 -9.99
N LYS A 55 -30.12 -28.79 -9.35
CA LYS A 55 -29.97 -29.81 -8.34
C LYS A 55 -31.04 -29.51 -7.31
N THR A 56 -32.15 -30.26 -7.32
CA THR A 56 -33.06 -30.30 -6.20
C THR A 56 -32.21 -30.78 -5.05
N SER A 57 -31.90 -29.86 -4.15
CA SER A 57 -31.27 -30.17 -2.89
C SER A 57 -32.21 -31.12 -2.16
N THR A 58 -32.00 -32.43 -2.28
CA THR A 58 -32.55 -33.44 -1.39
C THR A 58 -31.91 -33.23 -0.02
N ASN A 59 -32.28 -32.14 0.65
CA ASN A 59 -32.18 -32.08 2.09
C ASN A 59 -33.37 -32.92 2.57
N VAL A 60 -33.16 -34.23 2.66
CA VAL A 60 -33.91 -35.03 3.62
C VAL A 60 -33.43 -34.52 4.98
N VAL A 61 -34.07 -33.45 5.46
CA VAL A 61 -33.84 -32.92 6.79
C VAL A 61 -34.41 -34.00 7.72
N GLN A 62 -33.57 -34.87 8.25
CA GLN A 62 -33.94 -35.67 9.41
C GLN A 62 -34.46 -34.70 10.46
N GLU A 63 -35.70 -34.86 10.90
CA GLU A 63 -36.25 -34.03 11.96
C GLU A 63 -35.33 -34.14 13.18
N MET A 64 -34.75 -33.00 13.58
CA MET A 64 -34.02 -32.93 14.83
C MET A 64 -35.04 -33.02 15.95
N GLY A 65 -34.89 -34.01 16.83
CA GLY A 65 -35.78 -34.14 18.00
C GLY A 65 -35.90 -32.82 18.74
N GLN A 66 -37.13 -32.43 19.07
CA GLN A 66 -37.48 -31.09 19.57
C GLN A 66 -36.65 -30.66 20.79
N THR A 67 -36.34 -31.60 21.69
CA THR A 67 -35.48 -31.39 22.86
C THR A 67 -34.05 -30.98 22.50
N ARG A 68 -33.49 -31.55 21.41
CA ARG A 68 -32.14 -31.21 20.96
C ARG A 68 -32.11 -29.84 20.29
N LEU A 69 -33.18 -29.49 19.59
CA LEU A 69 -33.32 -28.17 18.99
C LEU A 69 -33.41 -27.08 20.07
N GLU A 70 -34.16 -27.33 21.14
CA GLU A 70 -34.28 -26.44 22.31
C GLU A 70 -32.95 -26.26 23.05
N ASP A 71 -32.16 -27.32 23.24
CA ASP A 71 -30.79 -27.21 23.79
C ASP A 71 -29.91 -26.30 22.92
N TYR A 72 -29.98 -26.47 21.60
CA TYR A 72 -29.18 -25.68 20.66
C TYR A 72 -29.60 -24.21 20.67
N ARG A 73 -30.91 -23.94 20.74
CA ARG A 73 -31.45 -22.58 20.90
C ARG A 73 -30.95 -21.94 22.20
N SER A 74 -31.02 -22.65 23.32
CA SER A 74 -30.59 -22.17 24.64
C SER A 74 -29.10 -21.82 24.64
N ARG A 75 -28.25 -22.73 24.16
CA ARG A 75 -26.80 -22.52 24.06
C ARG A 75 -26.44 -21.39 23.10
N TRP A 76 -27.23 -21.20 22.04
CA TRP A 76 -27.05 -20.10 21.11
C TRP A 76 -27.40 -18.75 21.76
N LEU A 77 -28.50 -18.67 22.52
CA LEU A 77 -28.89 -17.46 23.23
C LEU A 77 -27.86 -17.05 24.30
N ASP A 78 -27.34 -17.99 25.09
CA ASP A 78 -26.26 -17.74 26.07
C ASP A 78 -25.00 -17.19 25.37
N ALA A 79 -24.66 -17.73 24.19
CA ALA A 79 -23.55 -17.22 23.39
C ALA A 79 -23.84 -15.81 22.82
N LEU A 80 -25.08 -15.50 22.46
CA LEU A 80 -25.44 -14.18 21.96
C LEU A 80 -25.36 -13.11 23.05
N GLU A 81 -25.78 -13.42 24.28
CA GLU A 81 -25.72 -12.49 25.41
C GLU A 81 -24.29 -12.11 25.76
N LYS A 82 -23.36 -13.08 25.70
CA LYS A 82 -21.95 -12.86 26.08
C LYS A 82 -21.12 -12.10 25.05
N GLN A 83 -21.35 -12.32 23.76
CA GLN A 83 -20.42 -11.89 22.71
C GLN A 83 -21.10 -11.38 21.43
N GLY A 84 -22.41 -11.52 21.30
CA GLY A 84 -23.15 -11.14 20.09
C GLY A 84 -22.93 -12.08 18.91
N THR A 85 -23.80 -11.94 17.90
CA THR A 85 -23.92 -12.85 16.75
C THR A 85 -22.63 -13.16 16.02
N LYS A 86 -21.83 -12.14 15.68
CA LYS A 86 -20.64 -12.33 14.84
C LYS A 86 -19.51 -13.01 15.60
N LEU A 87 -19.26 -12.62 16.85
CA LEU A 87 -18.22 -13.22 17.67
C LEU A 87 -18.61 -14.64 18.10
N ALA A 88 -19.90 -14.90 18.39
CA ALA A 88 -20.37 -16.24 18.69
C ALA A 88 -20.05 -17.24 17.58
N ARG A 89 -20.24 -16.85 16.32
CA ARG A 89 -19.88 -17.69 15.17
C ARG A 89 -18.37 -17.97 15.06
N LEU A 90 -17.53 -17.04 15.50
CA LEU A 90 -16.07 -17.15 15.38
C LEU A 90 -15.44 -17.86 16.59
N ASN A 91 -16.06 -17.73 17.76
CA ASN A 91 -15.56 -18.24 19.05
C ASN A 91 -16.21 -19.58 19.43
N GLY A 92 -16.23 -20.53 18.51
CA GLY A 92 -16.58 -21.92 18.83
C GLY A 92 -18.06 -22.30 18.84
N TYR A 93 -19.00 -21.40 18.51
CA TYR A 93 -20.44 -21.72 18.34
C TYR A 93 -20.86 -21.80 16.86
N GLY A 94 -19.89 -21.93 15.94
CA GLY A 94 -20.15 -21.98 14.50
C GLY A 94 -20.88 -23.25 14.04
N ASP A 95 -20.66 -24.35 14.74
CA ASP A 95 -21.35 -25.64 14.58
C ASP A 95 -22.82 -25.54 14.99
N LEU A 96 -23.11 -24.94 16.16
CA LEU A 96 -24.46 -24.67 16.65
C LEU A 96 -25.22 -23.76 15.67
N TYR A 97 -24.57 -22.69 15.21
CA TYR A 97 -25.13 -21.82 14.17
C TYR A 97 -25.45 -22.61 12.90
N ALA A 98 -24.55 -23.47 12.42
CA ALA A 98 -24.76 -24.26 11.21
C ALA A 98 -25.90 -25.27 11.36
N SER A 99 -26.06 -25.87 12.54
CA SER A 99 -27.18 -26.74 12.85
C SER A 99 -28.50 -25.98 12.90
N LEU A 100 -28.59 -24.88 13.66
CA LEU A 100 -29.80 -24.05 13.72
C LEU A 100 -30.17 -23.48 12.35
N TYR A 101 -29.19 -23.14 11.51
CA TYR A 101 -29.47 -22.67 10.15
C TYR A 101 -30.08 -23.75 9.24
N ARG A 102 -29.77 -25.03 9.50
CA ARG A 102 -30.30 -26.17 8.73
C ARG A 102 -31.68 -26.62 9.20
N TYR A 103 -31.91 -26.61 10.51
CA TYR A 103 -33.11 -27.19 11.12
C TYR A 103 -34.14 -26.15 11.58
N ASP A 104 -33.73 -24.90 11.79
CA ASP A 104 -34.58 -23.85 12.36
C ASP A 104 -34.15 -22.44 11.93
N ARG A 105 -34.16 -22.25 10.61
CA ARG A 105 -33.60 -21.07 9.96
C ARG A 105 -34.32 -19.77 10.31
N ASN A 106 -35.64 -19.80 10.39
CA ASN A 106 -36.44 -18.59 10.59
C ASN A 106 -36.20 -18.01 11.98
N TRP A 107 -36.30 -18.86 13.01
CA TRP A 107 -35.99 -18.49 14.39
C TRP A 107 -34.57 -17.92 14.52
N LEU A 108 -33.58 -18.60 13.92
CA LEU A 108 -32.18 -18.16 13.97
C LEU A 108 -32.00 -16.77 13.33
N ILE A 109 -32.65 -16.51 12.20
CA ILE A 109 -32.55 -15.22 11.51
C ILE A 109 -33.18 -14.10 12.35
N GLU A 110 -34.36 -14.34 12.92
CA GLU A 110 -35.07 -13.37 13.77
C GLU A 110 -34.27 -13.01 15.01
N ILE A 111 -33.81 -14.00 15.77
CA ILE A 111 -32.98 -13.80 16.96
C ILE A 111 -31.68 -13.07 16.61
N ASN A 112 -31.02 -13.47 15.53
CA ASN A 112 -29.76 -12.84 15.12
C ASN A 112 -29.93 -11.39 14.65
N GLN A 113 -31.13 -10.95 14.26
CA GLN A 113 -31.39 -9.54 13.94
C GLN A 113 -31.44 -8.69 15.21
N GLY A 114 -32.04 -9.19 16.30
CA GLY A 114 -32.11 -8.49 17.59
C GLY A 114 -30.77 -8.38 18.33
N HIS A 115 -29.87 -9.36 18.16
CA HIS A 115 -28.58 -9.43 18.87
C HIS A 115 -27.38 -9.01 18.00
N ARG A 116 -27.56 -8.02 17.13
CA ARG A 116 -26.45 -7.43 16.33
C ARG A 116 -25.72 -6.37 17.14
N ILE A 117 -24.55 -6.72 17.65
CA ILE A 117 -23.62 -5.73 18.22
C ILE A 117 -22.83 -5.10 17.05
N PRO A 118 -22.95 -3.78 16.80
CA PRO A 118 -22.13 -3.12 15.80
C PRO A 118 -20.66 -3.19 16.23
N LEU A 119 -19.80 -3.60 15.30
CA LEU A 119 -18.36 -3.63 15.57
C LEU A 119 -17.87 -2.23 15.93
N PRO A 120 -16.86 -2.12 16.81
CA PRO A 120 -16.10 -0.89 16.95
C PRO A 120 -15.64 -0.45 15.55
N ARG A 121 -15.86 0.82 15.20
CA ARG A 121 -15.38 1.38 13.92
C ARG A 121 -13.90 1.04 13.79
N HIS A 122 -13.52 0.48 12.64
CA HIS A 122 -12.14 0.12 12.35
C HIS A 122 -11.24 1.33 12.58
N GLN A 123 -10.44 1.32 13.65
CA GLN A 123 -9.50 2.40 13.92
C GLN A 123 -8.46 2.43 12.79
N PRO A 124 -8.13 3.60 12.24
CA PRO A 124 -7.05 3.69 11.27
C PRO A 124 -5.77 3.17 11.92
N LYS A 125 -5.14 2.17 11.30
CA LYS A 125 -3.90 1.55 11.80
C LYS A 125 -2.74 2.54 11.96
N VAL A 126 -2.86 3.73 11.39
CA VAL A 126 -1.83 4.77 11.36
C VAL A 126 -2.43 6.11 11.81
N SER A 127 -1.84 6.70 12.86
CA SER A 127 -2.07 8.11 13.19
C SER A 127 -1.13 8.98 12.36
N TRP A 128 -1.67 9.61 11.31
CA TRP A 128 -0.91 10.50 10.42
C TRP A 128 -0.29 11.67 11.16
N ARG A 129 -1.03 12.29 12.08
CA ARG A 129 -0.52 13.39 12.91
C ARG A 129 0.69 12.98 13.75
N LYS A 130 0.65 11.80 14.38
CA LYS A 130 1.80 11.30 15.15
C LYS A 130 3.00 11.05 14.24
N ARG A 131 2.75 10.42 13.08
CA ARG A 131 3.80 10.17 12.08
C ARG A 131 4.42 11.46 11.57
N ASP A 132 3.63 12.49 11.30
CA ASP A 132 4.13 13.79 10.83
C ASP A 132 5.12 14.40 11.83
N VAL A 133 4.72 14.46 13.11
CA VAL A 133 5.56 14.98 14.19
C VAL A 133 6.85 14.16 14.35
N ASP A 134 6.75 12.83 14.40
CA ASP A 134 7.91 11.96 14.58
C ASP A 134 8.87 12.06 13.39
N THR A 135 8.33 12.18 12.18
CA THR A 135 9.12 12.31 10.94
C THR A 135 9.83 13.65 10.88
N VAL A 136 9.15 14.76 11.19
CA VAL A 136 9.76 16.10 11.20
C VAL A 136 10.89 16.20 12.22
N LYS A 137 10.74 15.59 13.40
CA LYS A 137 11.81 15.56 14.40
C LYS A 137 13.07 14.87 13.86
N ALA A 138 12.91 13.74 13.17
CA ALA A 138 14.02 13.05 12.53
C ALA A 138 14.65 13.90 11.41
N LEU A 139 13.84 14.58 10.60
CA LEU A 139 14.32 15.48 9.55
C LEU A 139 15.13 16.67 10.10
N ILE A 140 14.66 17.28 11.20
CA ILE A 140 15.37 18.37 11.88
C ILE A 140 16.70 17.87 12.46
N ALA A 141 16.72 16.69 13.09
CA ALA A 141 17.95 16.11 13.60
C ALA A 141 18.98 15.90 12.47
N LEU A 142 18.57 15.30 11.35
CA LEU A 142 19.41 15.10 10.17
C LEU A 142 19.94 16.42 9.59
N ARG A 143 19.11 17.47 9.54
CA ARG A 143 19.53 18.80 9.11
C ARG A 143 20.64 19.34 10.02
N ASN A 144 20.41 19.29 11.33
CA ASN A 144 21.33 19.86 12.31
C ASN A 144 22.68 19.10 12.34
N GLU A 145 22.65 17.78 12.16
CA GLU A 145 23.87 16.97 11.99
C GLU A 145 24.65 17.37 10.74
N GLY A 146 23.94 17.69 9.65
CA GLY A 146 24.54 18.09 8.38
C GLY A 146 25.03 19.54 8.31
N GLU A 147 24.57 20.43 9.20
CA GLU A 147 24.78 21.88 9.11
C GLU A 147 26.26 22.29 9.16
N CYS A 148 27.11 21.49 9.82
CA CYS A 148 28.55 21.76 9.91
C CYS A 148 29.36 21.21 8.73
N SER A 149 28.76 20.43 7.82
CA SER A 149 29.49 19.73 6.76
C SER A 149 29.30 20.40 5.39
N LEU A 150 30.23 21.29 5.03
CA LEU A 150 30.26 21.92 3.72
C LEU A 150 30.61 20.95 2.57
N ASP A 151 31.13 19.76 2.90
CA ASP A 151 31.43 18.67 1.97
C ASP A 151 30.28 17.68 1.80
N ALA A 152 29.19 17.84 2.55
CA ALA A 152 28.03 16.97 2.44
C ALA A 152 27.39 17.05 1.04
N PRO A 153 26.77 15.95 0.56
CA PRO A 153 26.00 15.96 -0.67
C PRO A 153 24.86 16.97 -0.60
N ARG A 154 24.19 17.21 -1.73
CA ARG A 154 23.02 18.08 -1.77
C ARG A 154 21.91 17.55 -0.88
N PHE A 155 21.42 18.38 0.04
CA PHE A 155 20.29 18.06 0.91
C PHE A 155 18.95 18.24 0.19
N SER A 156 18.77 17.47 -0.88
CA SER A 156 17.52 17.45 -1.64
C SER A 156 16.41 16.69 -0.90
N LYS A 157 15.15 16.90 -1.32
CA LYS A 157 14.00 16.14 -0.81
C LYS A 157 14.22 14.63 -0.87
N ASN A 158 14.72 14.13 -2.00
CA ASN A 158 15.04 12.71 -2.17
C ASN A 158 16.17 12.25 -1.24
N TRP A 159 17.17 13.10 -0.99
CA TRP A 159 18.24 12.78 -0.05
C TRP A 159 17.69 12.61 1.38
N TYR A 160 16.87 13.55 1.86
CA TYR A 160 16.22 13.43 3.17
C TYR A 160 15.31 12.21 3.25
N LEU A 161 14.46 11.98 2.24
CA LEU A 161 13.54 10.84 2.20
C LEU A 161 14.29 9.50 2.27
N ASN A 162 15.48 9.40 1.66
CA ASN A 162 16.31 8.19 1.72
C ASN A 162 16.87 7.88 3.11
N GLN A 163 16.91 8.86 4.03
CA GLN A 163 17.34 8.65 5.40
C GLN A 163 16.21 8.10 6.30
N LEU A 164 14.97 8.04 5.81
CA LEU A 164 13.79 7.70 6.59
C LEU A 164 13.40 6.22 6.44
N LYS A 165 13.04 5.57 7.55
CA LYS A 165 12.59 4.16 7.59
C LYS A 165 11.35 3.87 6.74
N HIS A 166 10.46 4.85 6.60
CA HIS A 166 9.17 4.69 5.91
C HIS A 166 9.06 5.56 4.65
N ARG A 167 10.15 5.71 3.89
CA ARG A 167 10.24 6.54 2.68
C ARG A 167 8.98 6.47 1.81
N ALA A 168 8.64 5.29 1.31
CA ALA A 168 7.55 5.13 0.34
C ALA A 168 6.19 5.59 0.89
N ALA A 169 5.93 5.37 2.18
CA ALA A 169 4.70 5.81 2.82
C ALA A 169 4.67 7.33 3.03
N ILE A 170 5.79 7.94 3.39
CA ILE A 170 5.91 9.39 3.56
C ILE A 170 5.78 10.10 2.22
N GLU A 171 6.49 9.60 1.21
CA GLU A 171 6.49 10.15 -0.16
C GLU A 171 5.08 10.10 -0.77
N LYS A 172 4.39 8.96 -0.63
CA LYS A 172 3.03 8.78 -1.18
C LYS A 172 1.95 9.59 -0.45
N HIS A 173 2.13 9.85 0.84
CA HIS A 173 1.11 10.47 1.69
C HIS A 173 1.55 11.82 2.25
N LEU A 174 2.42 12.54 1.53
CA LEU A 174 2.96 13.82 1.97
C LEU A 174 1.86 14.88 2.17
N GLU A 175 0.77 14.79 1.40
CA GLU A 175 -0.44 15.61 1.56
C GLU A 175 -1.09 15.49 2.96
N LEU A 176 -0.85 14.39 3.68
CA LEU A 176 -1.32 14.16 5.04
C LEU A 176 -0.28 14.56 6.10
N LEU A 177 0.86 15.10 5.70
CA LEU A 177 2.03 15.41 6.51
C LEU A 177 2.45 16.88 6.34
N PRO A 178 1.62 17.85 6.79
CA PRO A 178 1.87 19.27 6.57
C PRO A 178 3.18 19.77 7.19
N LEU A 179 3.60 19.25 8.35
CA LEU A 179 4.87 19.66 8.95
C LEU A 179 6.06 19.19 8.11
N CYS A 180 6.01 17.96 7.61
CA CYS A 180 7.03 17.45 6.69
C CYS A 180 7.06 18.25 5.37
N SER A 181 5.90 18.63 4.83
CA SER A 181 5.85 19.47 3.63
C SER A 181 6.57 20.80 3.86
N LEU A 182 6.21 21.52 4.94
CA LEU A 182 6.85 22.79 5.30
C LEU A 182 8.36 22.63 5.50
N PHE A 183 8.79 21.53 6.12
CA PHE A 183 10.22 21.24 6.26
C PHE A 183 10.90 21.12 4.90
N PHE A 184 10.35 20.33 3.97
CA PHE A 184 10.95 20.15 2.66
C PHE A 184 10.98 21.45 1.86
N ASP A 185 9.91 22.24 1.92
CA ASP A 185 9.83 23.51 1.21
C ASP A 185 10.85 24.54 1.74
N ARG A 186 11.19 24.46 3.04
CA ARG A 186 12.11 25.41 3.69
C ARG A 186 13.58 24.99 3.66
N TYR A 187 13.87 23.70 3.78
CA TYR A 187 15.22 23.21 4.07
C TYR A 187 15.81 22.33 2.96
N CYS A 188 15.05 21.97 1.92
CA CYS A 188 15.63 21.29 0.78
C CYS A 188 16.45 22.23 -0.08
N GLU A 189 17.70 21.84 -0.30
CA GLU A 189 18.64 22.59 -1.10
C GLU A 189 18.30 22.46 -2.60
N SER A 190 18.07 23.60 -3.25
CA SER A 190 17.93 23.71 -4.69
C SER A 190 19.23 23.38 -5.42
N ILE A 191 19.18 23.23 -6.75
CA ILE A 191 20.40 22.99 -7.55
C ILE A 191 21.35 24.19 -7.43
N PHE A 192 20.80 25.40 -7.53
CA PHE A 192 21.54 26.65 -7.42
C PHE A 192 22.23 26.79 -6.06
N GLU A 193 21.51 26.64 -4.95
CA GLU A 193 22.08 26.77 -3.59
C GLU A 193 23.23 25.78 -3.37
N TYR A 194 23.09 24.55 -3.86
CA TYR A 194 24.15 23.55 -3.78
C TYR A 194 25.39 23.93 -4.60
N GLN A 195 25.20 24.49 -5.79
CA GLN A 195 26.31 24.99 -6.61
C GLN A 195 27.02 26.15 -5.92
N VAL A 196 26.26 27.11 -5.37
CA VAL A 196 26.79 28.23 -4.58
C VAL A 196 27.58 27.72 -3.39
N ARG A 197 27.04 26.80 -2.58
CA ARG A 197 27.76 26.23 -1.42
C ARG A 197 29.10 25.62 -1.82
N ARG A 198 29.15 24.87 -2.92
CA ARG A 198 30.39 24.25 -3.44
C ARG A 198 31.40 25.29 -3.93
N ILE A 199 30.93 26.33 -4.61
CA ILE A 199 31.77 27.46 -5.06
C ILE A 199 32.32 28.21 -3.84
N SER A 200 31.46 28.63 -2.92
CA SER A 200 31.81 29.37 -1.71
C SER A 200 32.84 28.62 -0.88
N ARG A 201 32.68 27.30 -0.69
CA ARG A 201 33.66 26.48 0.04
C ARG A 201 35.05 26.55 -0.57
N VAL A 202 35.15 26.45 -1.90
CA VAL A 202 36.44 26.51 -2.61
C VAL A 202 37.07 27.89 -2.48
N VAL A 203 36.27 28.94 -2.67
CA VAL A 203 36.74 30.33 -2.58
C VAL A 203 37.20 30.67 -1.18
N VAL A 204 36.40 30.36 -0.14
CA VAL A 204 36.77 30.58 1.26
C VAL A 204 38.07 29.86 1.60
N LYS A 205 38.23 28.60 1.17
CA LYS A 205 39.47 27.85 1.39
C LYS A 205 40.68 28.51 0.73
N ALA A 206 40.52 29.04 -0.49
CA ALA A 206 41.60 29.73 -1.19
C ALA A 206 41.94 31.08 -0.55
N VAL A 207 40.94 31.87 -0.16
CA VAL A 207 41.15 33.15 0.55
C VAL A 207 41.89 32.92 1.87
N LEU A 208 41.51 31.90 2.64
CA LEU A 208 42.22 31.54 3.87
C LEU A 208 43.67 31.08 3.62
N ALA A 209 43.97 30.54 2.44
CA ALA A 209 45.32 30.15 2.02
C ALA A 209 46.12 31.31 1.39
N GLY A 210 45.49 32.46 1.11
CA GLY A 210 46.11 33.58 0.40
C GLY A 210 46.18 33.42 -1.12
N ASP A 211 45.45 32.46 -1.69
CA ASP A 211 45.46 32.16 -3.12
C ASP A 211 44.42 32.97 -3.90
N VAL A 212 44.82 33.49 -5.07
CA VAL A 212 43.89 34.09 -6.04
C VAL A 212 43.52 33.05 -7.09
N LEU A 213 42.27 32.57 -7.04
CA LEU A 213 41.78 31.57 -7.99
C LEU A 213 41.17 32.20 -9.25
N LYS A 214 41.52 31.66 -10.41
CA LYS A 214 40.82 31.93 -11.68
C LYS A 214 39.53 31.11 -11.74
N ARG A 215 38.57 31.57 -12.55
CA ARG A 215 37.26 30.93 -12.76
C ARG A 215 37.32 29.42 -12.99
N TRP A 216 38.17 28.96 -13.91
CA TRP A 216 38.29 27.54 -14.23
C TRP A 216 38.81 26.70 -13.06
N GLN A 217 39.67 27.28 -12.19
CA GLN A 217 40.18 26.60 -11.00
C GLN A 217 39.06 26.39 -9.98
N VAL A 218 38.22 27.42 -9.79
CA VAL A 218 37.04 27.34 -8.92
C VAL A 218 36.09 26.25 -9.40
N LEU A 219 35.78 26.19 -10.69
CA LEU A 219 34.92 25.15 -11.26
C LEU A 219 35.50 23.74 -11.08
N LYS A 220 36.79 23.56 -11.38
CA LYS A 220 37.47 22.27 -11.23
C LYS A 220 37.45 21.78 -9.78
N LEU A 221 37.84 22.64 -8.83
CA LEU A 221 37.93 22.30 -7.40
C LEU A 221 36.55 22.14 -6.75
N SER A 222 35.56 22.88 -7.25
CA SER A 222 34.17 22.71 -6.78
C SER A 222 33.53 21.48 -7.39
N GLY A 223 34.08 20.90 -8.46
CA GLY A 223 33.54 19.75 -9.19
C GLY A 223 32.31 20.11 -10.03
N LEU A 224 32.33 21.32 -10.60
CA LEU A 224 31.30 21.88 -11.47
C LEU A 224 31.86 22.06 -12.89
N SER A 225 30.97 22.13 -13.87
CA SER A 225 31.30 22.44 -15.26
C SER A 225 30.45 23.62 -15.73
N GLU A 226 30.88 24.33 -16.77
CA GLU A 226 30.14 25.50 -17.29
C GLU A 226 28.76 25.11 -17.82
N GLU A 227 28.63 23.94 -18.42
CA GLU A 227 27.39 23.45 -19.03
C GLU A 227 26.32 23.10 -17.99
N ARG A 228 26.76 22.72 -16.79
CA ARG A 228 25.87 22.30 -15.69
C ARG A 228 25.57 23.41 -14.71
N LEU A 229 26.24 24.55 -14.82
CA LEU A 229 26.04 25.69 -13.95
C LEU A 229 24.69 26.35 -14.25
N THR A 230 23.90 26.57 -13.21
CA THR A 230 22.69 27.41 -13.29
C THR A 230 23.09 28.86 -13.58
N GLU A 231 22.22 29.64 -14.22
CA GLU A 231 22.57 31.01 -14.60
C GLU A 231 22.77 31.91 -13.38
N GLU A 232 22.00 31.67 -12.33
CA GLU A 232 22.16 32.31 -11.02
C GLU A 232 23.53 32.00 -10.42
N ALA A 233 24.00 30.74 -10.50
CA ALA A 233 25.33 30.37 -10.05
C ALA A 233 26.44 30.95 -10.95
N LYS A 234 26.19 31.13 -12.26
CA LYS A 234 27.14 31.80 -13.17
C LYS A 234 27.31 33.26 -12.80
N ASN A 235 26.22 33.97 -12.54
CA ASN A 235 26.24 35.37 -12.13
C ASN A 235 26.91 35.52 -10.77
N PHE A 236 26.58 34.67 -9.81
CA PHE A 236 27.26 34.64 -8.51
C PHE A 236 28.78 34.44 -8.63
N LEU A 237 29.23 33.50 -9.48
CA LEU A 237 30.65 33.27 -9.71
C LEU A 237 31.35 34.44 -10.43
N LYS A 238 30.64 35.15 -11.30
CA LYS A 238 31.15 36.35 -11.98
C LYS A 238 31.37 37.49 -10.98
N GLU A 239 30.35 37.79 -10.17
CA GLU A 239 30.43 38.81 -9.12
C GLU A 239 31.55 38.51 -8.11
N LEU A 240 31.69 37.25 -7.69
CA LEU A 240 32.77 36.83 -6.79
C LEU A 240 34.18 37.05 -7.34
N LEU A 241 34.35 36.98 -8.66
CA LEU A 241 35.65 37.09 -9.32
C LEU A 241 35.90 38.49 -9.91
N GLY A 242 34.91 39.39 -9.85
CA GLY A 242 34.99 40.74 -10.43
C GLY A 242 35.08 40.75 -11.96
N ILE A 243 34.41 39.81 -12.64
CA ILE A 243 34.41 39.65 -14.12
C ILE A 243 33.02 39.88 -14.69
#